data_AF-A0A6F8TX28-F1
#
_entry.id   AF-A0A6F8TX28-F1
#
_cell.length_a   1.000
_cell.length_b   1.000
_cell.length_c   1.000
_cell.angle_alpha   90.00
_cell.angle_beta   90.00
_cell.angle_gamma   90.00
#
_symmetry.space_group_name_H-M   'P 1'
#
loop_
_entity.id
_entity.type
_entity.pdbx_description
1 polymer ?
#
loop_
_entity_poly.entity_id
_entity_poly.type
_entity_poly.pdbx_seq_one_letter_code
_entity_poly.pdbx_strand_id
1 'polypeptide(L)' 'MLSSFVINLFLYFPEDKTEYIPAGITMVIFLIGALLTFRIILKVSKREELKTKKMEEEAMNRKRKTE' A
#
# COMPACT_ATOMS: atom_id res chain seq x y z
N MET A 1 -20.34 -25.40 4.05
CA MET A 1 -19.13 -24.56 3.82
C MET A 1 -19.18 -23.23 4.56
N LEU A 2 -20.24 -22.42 4.44
CA LEU A 2 -20.37 -21.18 5.23
C LEU A 2 -20.40 -21.41 6.76
N SER A 3 -21.06 -22.47 7.23
CA SER A 3 -21.14 -22.79 8.67
C SER A 3 -19.78 -23.04 9.34
N SER A 4 -18.83 -23.72 8.68
CA SER A 4 -17.46 -23.93 9.22
C SER A 4 -16.65 -22.63 9.31
N PHE A 5 -16.89 -21.68 8.41
CA PHE A 5 -16.24 -20.37 8.46
C PHE A 5 -16.77 -19.54 9.65
N VAL A 6 -18.08 -19.61 9.90
CA VAL A 6 -18.75 -18.93 11.03
C VAL A 6 -18.29 -19.49 12.39
N ILE A 7 -18.02 -20.79 12.50
CA ILE A 7 -17.49 -21.39 13.74
C ILE A 7 -16.02 -21.00 13.97
N ASN A 8 -15.21 -20.85 12.90
CA ASN A 8 -13.85 -20.32 12.99
C ASN A 8 -13.78 -18.82 13.33
N LEU A 9 -14.92 -18.12 13.30
CA LEU A 9 -15.00 -16.70 13.71
C LEU A 9 -15.03 -16.53 15.23
N PHE A 10 -15.19 -17.59 16.02
CA PHE A 10 -14.92 -17.53 17.46
C PHE A 10 -13.41 -17.32 17.64
N LEU A 11 -13.00 -16.11 18.02
CA LEU A 11 -11.61 -15.83 18.38
C LEU A 11 -11.21 -16.81 19.49
N TYR A 12 -10.35 -17.77 19.13
CA TYR A 12 -9.59 -18.50 20.11
C TYR A 12 -8.59 -17.53 20.74
N PHE A 13 -8.79 -17.24 22.03
CA PHE A 13 -7.84 -16.47 22.80
C PHE A 13 -7.00 -17.44 23.61
N PRO A 14 -5.73 -17.68 23.24
CA PRO A 14 -4.86 -18.53 24.04
C PRO A 14 -4.69 -17.96 25.46
N GLU A 15 -4.76 -18.86 26.43
CA GLU A 15 -4.51 -18.54 27.84
C GLU A 15 -3.04 -18.14 28.05
N ASP A 16 -2.11 -18.82 27.37
CA ASP A 16 -0.70 -18.46 27.31
C ASP A 16 -0.45 -17.37 26.24
N LYS A 17 0.09 -16.23 26.67
CA LYS A 17 0.39 -15.10 25.78
C LYS A 17 1.49 -15.40 24.76
N THR A 18 2.30 -16.42 25.00
CA THR A 18 3.37 -16.87 24.11
C THR A 18 2.82 -17.34 22.76
N GLU A 19 1.60 -17.87 22.72
CA GLU A 19 0.95 -18.33 21.50
C GLU A 19 0.58 -17.18 20.54
N TYR A 20 0.60 -15.92 20.98
CA TYR A 20 0.42 -14.75 20.09
C TYR A 20 1.69 -14.33 19.36
N ILE A 21 2.87 -14.82 19.76
CA ILE A 21 4.15 -14.44 19.15
C ILE A 21 4.17 -14.68 17.63
N PRO A 22 3.71 -15.85 17.11
CA PRO A 22 3.63 -16.08 15.66
C PRO A 22 2.74 -15.08 14.92
N ALA A 23 1.62 -14.67 15.53
CA ALA A 23 0.73 -13.65 14.97
C ALA A 23 1.41 -12.28 14.94
N GLY A 24 2.13 -11.91 16.01
CA GLY A 24 2.92 -10.68 16.07
C GLY A 24 4.01 -10.62 14.98
N ILE A 25 4.75 -11.72 14.79
CA ILE A 25 5.77 -11.82 13.73
C ILE A 25 5.13 -11.65 12.35
N THR A 26 4.03 -12.35 12.09
CA THR A 26 3.31 -12.27 10.82
C THR A 26 2.84 -10.83 10.56
N MET A 27 2.24 -10.19 11.56
CA MET A 27 1.80 -8.79 11.48
C MET A 27 2.97 -7.85 11.15
N VAL A 28 4.13 -8.02 11.80
CA VAL A 28 5.31 -7.19 11.54
C VAL A 28 5.82 -7.38 10.10
N ILE A 29 5.89 -8.62 9.61
CA ILE A 29 6.32 -8.90 8.23
C ILE A 29 5.38 -8.22 7.22
N PHE A 30 4.07 -8.35 7.40
CA PHE A 30 3.09 -7.71 6.54
C PHE A 30 3.15 -6.18 6.63
N LEU A 31 3.33 -5.63 7.83
CA LEU A 31 3.48 -4.19 8.03
C LEU A 31 4.70 -3.65 7.29
N ILE A 32 5.85 -4.32 7.40
CA ILE A 32 7.06 -3.94 6.67
C ILE A 32 6.81 -4.01 5.16
N GLY A 33 6.19 -5.09 4.67
CA GLY A 33 5.81 -5.23 3.26
C GLY A 33 4.90 -4.10 2.77
N ALA A 34 3.90 -3.72 3.56
CA ALA A 34 2.99 -2.62 3.24
C ALA A 34 3.72 -1.28 3.19
N LEU A 35 4.59 -0.99 4.16
CA LEU A 35 5.38 0.25 4.19
C LEU A 35 6.33 0.36 3.00
N LEU A 36 7.01 -0.73 2.64
CA LEU A 36 7.89 -0.79 1.47
C LEU A 36 7.11 -0.58 0.17
N THR A 37 5.98 -1.26 0.02
CA THR A 37 5.10 -1.13 -1.15
C THR A 37 4.60 0.30 -1.29
N PHE A 38 4.13 0.90 -0.20
CA PHE A 38 3.66 2.28 -0.18
C PHE A 38 4.77 3.27 -0.58
N ARG A 39 6.00 3.07 -0.08
CA ARG A 39 7.18 3.87 -0.46
C ARG A 39 7.48 3.76 -1.97
N ILE A 40 7.37 2.57 -2.55
CA ILE A 40 7.59 2.35 -3.99
C ILE A 40 6.53 3.10 -4.80
N ILE A 41 5.25 2.97 -4.43
CA ILE A 41 4.13 3.65 -5.11
C ILE A 41 4.34 5.17 -5.09
N LEU A 42 4.68 5.74 -3.94
CA LEU A 42 4.96 7.19 -3.84
C LEU A 42 6.12 7.63 -4.73
N LYS A 43 7.18 6.82 -4.82
CA LYS A 43 8.33 7.13 -5.68
C LYS A 43 7.93 7.13 -7.15
N VAL A 44 7.15 6.15 -7.59
CA VAL A 44 6.67 6.07 -8.98
C VAL A 44 5.72 7.23 -9.27
N SER A 45 4.78 7.52 -8.38
CA SER A 45 3.82 8.62 -8.52
C SER A 45 4.52 9.97 -8.72
N LYS A 46 5.55 10.28 -7.92
CA LYS A 46 6.34 11.52 -8.08
C LYS A 46 7.05 11.61 -9.43
N ARG A 47 7.53 10.48 -9.97
CA ARG A 47 8.20 10.47 -11.29
C ARG A 47 7.21 10.74 -12.41
N GLU A 48 6.02 10.18 -12.33
CA GLU A 48 4.97 10.43 -13.31
C GLU A 48 4.45 11.86 -13.22
N GLU A 49 4.25 12.39 -12.00
CA GLU A 49 3.87 13.80 -11.80
C GLU A 49 4.85 14.78 -12.46
N LEU A 50 6.16 14.55 -12.29
CA LEU A 50 7.20 15.38 -12.90
C LEU A 50 7.19 15.32 -14.44
N LYS A 51 6.90 14.15 -15.03
CA LYS A 51 6.78 14.01 -16.49
C LYS A 51 5.57 14.77 -17.01
N THR A 52 4.42 14.60 -16.37
CA THR A 52 3.17 15.28 -16.75
C THR A 52 3.34 16.80 -16.69
N LYS A 53 3.93 17.33 -15.61
CA LYS A 53 4.20 18.78 -15.48
C LYS A 53 5.05 19.33 -16.62
N LYS A 54 6.09 18.60 -17.05
CA LYS A 54 6.92 19.00 -18.20
C LYS A 54 6.13 19.02 -19.51
N MET A 55 5.29 18.01 -19.73
CA MET A 55 4.44 17.93 -20.92
C MET A 55 3.42 19.08 -20.98
N GLU A 56 2.82 19.42 -19.84
CA GLU A 56 1.90 20.55 -19.71
C GLU A 56 2.60 21.89 -19.98
N GLU A 57 3.79 22.10 -19.42
CA GLU A 57 4.59 23.31 -19.63
C GLU A 57 4.99 23.47 -21.11
N GLU A 58 5.44 22.39 -21.76
CA GLU A 58 5.72 22.40 -23.19
C GLU A 58 4.48 22.70 -24.04
N ALA A 59 3.31 22.14 -23.68
CA ALA A 59 2.07 22.39 -24.38
C ALA A 59 1.63 23.86 -24.25
N MET A 60 1.76 24.45 -23.06
CA MET A 60 1.50 25.88 -22.86
C MET A 60 2.48 26.78 -23.62
N ASN A 61 3.77 26.42 -23.63
CA ASN A 61 4.79 27.15 -24.39
C ASN A 61 4.54 27.11 -25.90
N ARG A 62 4.05 25.98 -26.44
CA ARG A 62 3.65 25.87 -27.84
C ARG A 62 2.43 26.74 -28.15
N LYS A 63 1.40 26.73 -27.30
CA LYS A 63 0.23 27.61 -27.47
C LYS A 63 0.63 29.09 -27.52
N ARG A 64 1.44 29.55 -26.56
CA ARG A 64 1.92 30.95 -26.49
C ARG A 64 2.80 31.40 -27.66
N LYS A 65 3.43 30.48 -28.39
CA LYS A 65 4.22 30.80 -29.60
C LYS A 65 3.37 30.85 -30.88
N THR A 66 2.15 30.34 -30.82
CA THR A 66 1.24 30.23 -31.97
C THR A 66 0.20 31.36 -31.98
N GLU A 67 0.04 32.05 -30.83
CA GLU A 67 -0.64 33.35 -30.67
C GLU A 67 0.34 34.50 -30.87
#